data_AF-J2AQG9-F1
#
_entry.id   AF-J2AQG9-F1
#
_cell.length_a   1.000
_cell.length_b   1.000
_cell.length_c   1.000
_cell.angle_alpha   90.00
_cell.angle_beta   90.00
_cell.angle_gamma   90.00
#
_symmetry.space_group_name_H-M   'P 1'
#
loop_
_entity.id
_entity.type
_entity.pdbx_description
1 polymer ?
#
loop_
_entity_poly.entity_id
_entity_poly.type
_entity_poly.pdbx_seq_one_letter_code
_entity_poly.pdbx_strand_id
1 'polypeptide(L)' 'MTDPTEPMAIIIALCAEGARRFGDDPRAIASFVEHEIALMSEAEQRHLKEQLTLLTDGGGSQKPIM' A
#
# COMPACT_ATOMS: atom_id res chain seq x y z
N MET A 1 11.60 -9.93 19.27
CA MET A 1 11.78 -9.06 18.10
C MET A 1 10.74 -9.51 17.10
N THR A 2 9.55 -8.93 17.14
CA THR A 2 8.52 -9.18 16.11
C THR A 2 8.95 -8.40 14.88
N ASP A 3 9.32 -9.11 13.82
CA ASP A 3 9.59 -8.51 12.52
C ASP A 3 8.31 -7.80 12.07
N PRO A 4 8.28 -6.46 12.01
CA PRO A 4 7.12 -5.74 11.53
C PRO A 4 7.10 -5.98 10.01
N THR A 5 6.33 -6.96 9.57
CA THR A 5 6.05 -7.23 8.15
C THR A 5 5.95 -5.90 7.42
N GLU A 6 6.85 -5.65 6.47
CA GLU A 6 7.01 -4.33 5.83
C GLU A 6 5.64 -3.78 5.41
N PRO A 7 5.36 -2.48 5.56
CA PRO A 7 4.06 -1.88 5.21
C PRO A 7 3.55 -2.27 3.81
N MET A 8 4.46 -2.45 2.85
CA MET A 8 4.14 -2.96 1.52
C MET A 8 3.63 -4.41 1.52
N ALA A 9 4.16 -5.29 2.36
CA ALA A 9 3.67 -6.65 2.52
C ALA A 9 2.25 -6.68 3.07
N ILE A 10 1.87 -5.70 3.91
CA ILE A 10 0.47 -5.54 4.38
C ILE A 10 -0.44 -5.23 3.20
N ILE A 11 -0.09 -4.26 2.34
CA ILE A 11 -0.88 -3.95 1.13
C ILE A 11 -1.01 -5.19 0.24
N ILE A 12 0.09 -5.90 -0.03
CA ILE A 12 0.08 -7.09 -0.89
C ILE A 12 -0.86 -8.16 -0.32
N ALA A 13 -0.79 -8.41 0.99
CA ALA A 13 -1.65 -9.38 1.65
C ALA A 13 -3.13 -8.97 1.59
N LEU A 14 -3.44 -7.70 1.81
CA LEU A 14 -4.80 -7.16 1.71
C LEU A 14 -5.36 -7.27 0.29
N CYS A 15 -4.55 -6.95 -0.73
CA CYS A 15 -4.94 -7.11 -2.13
C CYS A 15 -5.18 -8.58 -2.50
N ALA A 16 -4.31 -9.50 -2.05
CA ALA A 16 -4.48 -10.94 -2.29
C ALA A 16 -5.74 -11.48 -1.62
N GLU A 17 -6.02 -11.05 -0.38
CA GLU A 17 -7.25 -11.40 0.32
C GLU A 17 -8.48 -10.80 -0.37
N GLY A 18 -8.41 -9.56 -0.81
CA GLY A 18 -9.46 -8.91 -1.58
C GLY A 18 -9.78 -9.69 -2.85
N ALA A 19 -8.78 -10.06 -3.64
CA ALA A 19 -8.97 -10.87 -4.84
C ALA A 19 -9.60 -12.24 -4.52
N ARG A 20 -9.20 -12.88 -3.41
CA ARG A 20 -9.81 -14.13 -2.95
C ARG A 20 -11.28 -14.00 -2.59
N ARG A 21 -11.69 -12.87 -2.00
CA ARG A 21 -13.06 -12.62 -1.53
C ARG A 21 -13.98 -12.07 -2.61
N PHE A 22 -13.47 -11.20 -3.48
CA PHE A 22 -14.25 -10.43 -4.44
C PHE A 22 -13.99 -10.82 -5.90
N GLY A 23 -13.08 -11.77 -6.15
CA GLY A 23 -12.70 -12.18 -7.50
C GLY A 23 -12.00 -11.04 -8.23
N ASP A 24 -12.41 -10.78 -9.47
CA ASP A 24 -11.84 -9.72 -10.32
C ASP A 24 -12.64 -8.40 -10.26
N ASP A 25 -13.31 -8.08 -9.15
CA ASP A 25 -13.96 -6.78 -8.97
C ASP A 25 -12.97 -5.76 -8.34
N PRO A 26 -12.35 -4.88 -9.16
CA PRO A 26 -11.36 -3.93 -8.65
C PRO A 26 -11.96 -2.90 -7.70
N ARG A 27 -13.26 -2.59 -7.81
CA ARG A 27 -13.90 -1.60 -6.92
C ARG A 27 -14.11 -2.21 -5.53
N ALA A 28 -14.61 -3.44 -5.48
CA ALA A 28 -14.80 -4.15 -4.22
C ALA A 28 -13.47 -4.39 -3.49
N ILE A 29 -12.42 -4.76 -4.23
CA ILE A 29 -11.07 -4.92 -3.67
C ILE A 29 -10.54 -3.61 -3.12
N ALA A 30 -10.63 -2.51 -3.89
CA ALA A 30 -10.15 -1.21 -3.44
C ALA A 30 -10.89 -0.73 -2.18
N SER A 31 -12.22 -0.82 -2.14
CA SER A 31 -13.00 -0.45 -0.96
C SER A 31 -12.65 -1.29 0.28
N PHE A 32 -12.35 -2.58 0.09
CA PHE A 32 -11.88 -3.43 1.19
C PHE A 32 -10.49 -2.99 1.70
N VAL A 33 -9.52 -2.82 0.79
CA VAL A 33 -8.16 -2.41 1.16
C VAL A 33 -8.18 -1.05 1.86
N GLU A 34 -8.94 -0.07 1.36
CA GLU A 34 -9.11 1.25 1.97
C GLU A 34 -9.72 1.16 3.38
N HIS A 35 -10.72 0.30 3.57
CA HIS A 35 -11.33 0.09 4.88
C HIS A 35 -10.32 -0.47 5.89
N GLU A 36 -9.59 -1.51 5.51
CA GLU A 36 -8.58 -2.13 6.38
C GLU A 36 -7.45 -1.15 6.73
N ILE A 37 -7.00 -0.33 5.78
CA ILE A 37 -6.03 0.73 6.03
C ILE A 37 -6.58 1.77 7.00
N ALA A 38 -7.86 2.15 6.88
CA ALA A 38 -8.48 3.11 7.78
C ALA A 38 -8.58 2.61 9.24
N LEU A 39 -8.54 1.30 9.47
CA LEU A 39 -8.51 0.68 10.79
C LEU A 39 -7.11 0.59 11.40
N MET A 40 -6.05 0.79 10.60
CA MET A 40 -4.66 0.83 11.10
C MET A 40 -4.43 2.05 12.00
N SER A 41 -3.42 1.97 12.87
CA SER A 41 -3.03 3.13 13.69
C SER A 41 -2.45 4.25 12.82
N GLU A 42 -2.54 5.50 13.30
CA GLU A 42 -1.98 6.66 12.58
C GLU A 42 -0.47 6.50 12.29
N ALA A 43 0.26 5.84 13.18
CA ALA A 43 1.69 5.58 13.01
C ALA A 43 1.95 4.63 11.83
N GLU A 44 1.16 3.56 11.73
CA GLU A 44 1.26 2.59 10.63
C GLU A 44 0.79 3.19 9.30
N GLN A 45 -0.29 3.97 9.31
CA GLN A 45 -0.75 4.71 8.11
C GLN A 45 0.30 5.70 7.62
N ARG A 46 0.95 6.44 8.53
CA ARG A 46 2.02 7.38 8.19
C ARG A 46 3.22 6.64 7.59
N HIS A 47 3.64 5.54 8.22
CA HIS A 47 4.76 4.75 7.74
C HIS A 47 4.46 4.15 6.35
N LEU A 48 3.24 3.67 6.12
CA LEU A 48 2.79 3.18 4.82
C LEU A 48 2.81 4.28 3.75
N LYS A 49 2.33 5.47 4.08
CA LYS A 49 2.34 6.63 3.18
C LYS A 49 3.75 7.05 2.78
N GLU A 50 4.68 7.06 3.74
CA GLU A 50 6.09 7.36 3.48
C GLU A 50 6.71 6.36 2.49
N GLN A 51 6.48 5.06 2.68
CA GLN A 51 6.97 4.04 1.75
C GLN A 51 6.37 4.15 0.36
N LEU A 52 5.05 4.39 0.25
CA LEU A 52 4.40 4.62 -1.04
C LEU A 52 4.95 5.86 -1.76
N THR A 53 5.22 6.93 -1.01
CA THR A 53 5.77 8.18 -1.58
C THR A 53 7.20 7.98 -2.11
N LEU A 54 8.03 7.21 -1.40
CA LEU A 54 9.38 6.86 -1.86
C LEU A 54 9.37 6.04 -3.16
N LEU A 55 8.35 5.19 -3.36
CA LEU A 55 8.17 4.44 -4.61
C LEU A 55 7.72 5.33 -5.78
N THR A 56 6.94 6.38 -5.51
CA THR A 56 6.47 7.32 -6.56
C THR A 56 7.53 8.34 -6.96
N ASP A 57 8.38 8.79 -6.03
CA ASP A 57 9.44 9.77 -6.30
C ASP A 57 10.65 9.18 -7.05
N GLY A 58 10.78 7.85 -7.10
CA GLY A 58 11.77 7.14 -7.93
C GLY A 58 11.49 7.18 -9.44
N GLY A 59 10.33 7.70 -9.86
CA GLY A 59 9.83 7.66 -11.24
C GLY A 59 9.87 8.98 -12.01
N GLY A 60 10.61 10.00 -11.56
CA GLY A 60 10.49 11.34 -12.16
C GLY A 60 11.64 12.29 -11.89
N SER A 61 12.87 11.92 -12.22
CA SER A 61 13.94 12.92 -12.38
C SER A 61 14.85 12.56 -13.54
N GLN A 62 14.30 12.62 -14.77
CA GLN A 62 15.15 12.94 -15.91
C GLN A 62 15.63 14.38 -15.71
N LYS A 63 16.84 14.52 -15.16
CA LYS A 63 17.59 15.78 -15.23
C LYS A 63 17.61 16.22 -16.70
N PRO A 64 17.27 17.48 -17.04
CA PRO A 64 17.77 18.04 -18.27
C PRO A 64 19.29 18.06 -18.12
N ILE A 65 19.97 17.26 -18.95
CA ILE A 65 21.40 17.39 -19.17
C ILE A 65 21.57 18.80 -19.77
N MET A 66 22.39 19.62 -19.12
CA MET A 66 22.82 20.93 -19.61
C MET A 66 23.41 20.83 -21.02
#